data_AF-A0A1I1H3S8-F1
#
_entry.id   AF-A0A1I1H3S8-F1
#
_cell.length_a   1.000
_cell.length_b   1.000
_cell.length_c   1.000
_cell.angle_alpha   90.00
_cell.angle_beta   90.00
_cell.angle_gamma   90.00
#
_symmetry.space_group_name_H-M   'P 1'
#
loop_
_entity.id
_entity.type
_entity.pdbx_description
1 polymer ?
#
loop_
_entity_poly.entity_id
_entity_poly.type
_entity_poly.pdbx_seq_one_letter_code
_entity_poly.pdbx_strand_id
1 'polypeptide(L)'
;MQFPSNSAARRILNSFGIIFGLMLITGAMGSFGIYKTNDSFREMYERRLVPAMDISHIIEKQYQNRFHLEEHISGISIENYTELENDIAQNNAQVDSMINHYADGGNVLDAVEAQELKKYRNAIRSYRLLEKEILQLSRQNQKQIAAELFTKKTYPAFQAAVRPMERLEDDQVLLGKQLYQKTETSVSNIRTGLFVAIAVGLVVGIVLALVVSREYIS
;
A
#
# COMPACT_ATOMS: atom_id res chain seq x y z
N MET A 1 17.62 -67.62 -7.42
CA MET A 1 17.52 -66.17 -7.69
C MET A 1 16.90 -65.99 -9.06
N GLN A 2 15.59 -65.78 -9.13
CA GLN A 2 14.93 -65.37 -10.38
C GLN A 2 15.14 -63.87 -10.55
N PHE A 3 15.78 -63.46 -11.64
CA PHE A 3 15.86 -62.06 -12.01
C PHE A 3 14.44 -61.56 -12.35
N PRO A 4 14.02 -60.38 -11.85
CA PRO A 4 12.71 -59.84 -12.21
C PRO A 4 12.62 -59.67 -13.73
N SER A 5 11.50 -60.09 -14.31
CA SER A 5 11.16 -59.87 -15.72
C SER A 5 11.37 -58.40 -16.10
N ASN A 6 11.92 -58.12 -17.29
CA ASN A 6 12.10 -56.77 -17.85
C ASN A 6 10.79 -55.92 -17.83
N SER A 7 9.61 -56.55 -17.73
CA SER A 7 8.32 -55.87 -17.57
C SER A 7 8.11 -55.24 -16.18
N ALA A 8 8.57 -55.88 -15.10
CA ALA A 8 8.40 -55.39 -13.73
C ALA A 8 9.26 -54.16 -13.44
N ALA A 9 10.52 -54.19 -13.88
CA ALA A 9 11.44 -53.06 -13.74
C ALA A 9 10.96 -51.80 -14.52
N ARG A 10 10.47 -51.97 -15.75
CA ARG A 10 9.88 -50.86 -16.54
C ARG A 10 8.64 -50.25 -15.88
N ARG A 11 7.80 -51.06 -15.24
CA ARG A 11 6.59 -50.57 -14.55
C ARG A 11 6.94 -49.78 -13.29
N ILE A 12 7.87 -50.28 -12.48
CA ILE A 12 8.39 -49.56 -11.31
C ILE A 12 8.97 -48.20 -11.74
N LEU A 13 9.79 -48.19 -12.81
CA LEU A 13 10.35 -46.95 -13.36
C LEU A 13 9.26 -45.95 -13.79
N ASN A 14 8.21 -46.43 -14.47
CA ASN A 14 7.07 -45.60 -14.86
C ASN A 14 6.31 -45.04 -13.65
N SER A 15 6.08 -45.86 -12.61
CA SER A 15 5.42 -45.43 -11.36
C SER A 15 6.22 -44.34 -10.63
N PHE A 16 7.54 -44.51 -10.51
CA PHE A 16 8.41 -43.48 -9.95
C PHE A 16 8.41 -42.21 -10.81
N GLY A 17 8.39 -42.34 -12.14
CA GLY A 17 8.27 -41.19 -13.05
C GLY A 17 6.99 -40.39 -12.85
N ILE A 18 5.84 -41.06 -12.65
CA ILE A 18 4.55 -40.41 -12.39
C ILE A 18 4.56 -39.69 -11.04
N ILE A 19 5.07 -40.33 -9.98
CA ILE A 19 5.14 -39.72 -8.64
C ILE A 19 6.08 -38.51 -8.67
N PHE A 20 7.23 -38.62 -9.33
CA PHE A 20 8.18 -37.53 -9.48
C PHE A 20 7.58 -36.35 -10.27
N GLY A 21 6.86 -36.63 -11.36
CA GLY A 21 6.12 -35.62 -12.12
C GLY A 21 5.08 -34.89 -11.27
N LEU A 22 4.31 -35.62 -10.46
CA LEU A 22 3.34 -35.04 -9.54
C LEU A 22 4.01 -34.15 -8.47
N MET A 23 5.16 -34.58 -7.92
CA MET A 23 5.93 -33.76 -6.98
C MET A 23 6.45 -32.47 -7.61
N LEU A 24 6.92 -32.51 -8.86
CA LEU A 24 7.35 -31.31 -9.55
C LEU A 24 6.19 -30.33 -9.79
N ILE A 25 5.01 -30.84 -10.16
CA ILE A 25 3.83 -30.01 -10.38
C ILE A 25 3.39 -29.35 -9.06
N THR A 26 3.29 -30.10 -7.96
CA THR A 26 2.89 -29.52 -6.65
C THR A 26 3.93 -28.55 -6.12
N GLY A 27 5.23 -28.85 -6.26
CA GLY A 27 6.32 -27.95 -5.91
C GLY A 27 6.29 -26.64 -6.71
N ALA A 28 6.05 -26.72 -8.02
CA ALA A 28 5.91 -25.56 -8.89
C ALA A 28 4.68 -24.71 -8.52
N MET A 29 3.53 -25.35 -8.27
CA MET A 29 2.30 -24.67 -7.84
C MET A 29 2.49 -23.95 -6.49
N GLY A 30 3.12 -24.62 -5.51
CA GLY A 30 3.43 -24.02 -4.22
C GLY A 30 4.36 -22.82 -4.34
N SER A 31 5.44 -22.97 -5.13
CA SER A 31 6.42 -21.90 -5.37
C SER A 31 5.78 -20.69 -6.07
N PHE A 32 4.97 -20.93 -7.09
CA PHE A 32 4.21 -19.87 -7.78
C PHE A 32 3.25 -19.16 -6.84
N GLY A 33 2.60 -19.90 -5.95
CA GLY A 33 1.71 -19.33 -4.94
C GLY A 33 2.44 -18.39 -3.98
N ILE A 34 3.58 -18.83 -3.44
CA ILE A 34 4.43 -18.01 -2.57
C ILE A 34 4.89 -16.74 -3.29
N TYR A 35 5.37 -16.87 -4.53
CA TYR A 35 5.81 -15.72 -5.33
C TYR A 35 4.69 -14.69 -5.52
N LYS A 36 3.49 -15.16 -5.90
CA LYS A 36 2.33 -14.29 -6.12
C LYS A 36 1.88 -13.58 -4.84
N THR A 37 1.85 -14.29 -3.72
CA THR A 37 1.51 -13.71 -2.42
C THR A 37 2.54 -12.67 -1.99
N ASN A 38 3.85 -12.95 -2.15
CA ASN A 38 4.91 -12.01 -1.81
C ASN A 38 4.84 -10.74 -2.66
N ASP A 39 4.58 -10.87 -3.96
CA ASP A 39 4.41 -9.73 -4.87
C ASP A 39 3.20 -8.87 -4.49
N SER A 40 2.07 -9.48 -4.17
CA SER A 40 0.87 -8.76 -3.71
C SER A 40 1.09 -8.07 -2.36
N PHE A 41 1.86 -8.69 -1.45
CA PHE A 41 2.21 -8.06 -0.17
C PHE A 41 3.13 -6.85 -0.39
N ARG A 42 4.15 -6.98 -1.24
CA ARG A 42 5.02 -5.88 -1.63
C ARG A 42 4.22 -4.73 -2.24
N GLU A 43 3.31 -5.02 -3.16
CA GLU A 43 2.45 -4.02 -3.78
C GLU A 43 1.55 -3.32 -2.75
N MET A 44 0.96 -4.05 -1.81
CA MET A 44 0.15 -3.48 -0.74
C MET A 44 0.98 -2.60 0.20
N TYR A 45 2.19 -3.03 0.56
CA TYR A 45 3.05 -2.29 1.48
C TYR A 45 3.65 -1.05 0.80
N GLU A 46 4.41 -1.24 -0.28
CA GLU A 46 5.18 -0.18 -0.93
C GLU A 46 4.31 0.81 -1.69
N ARG A 47 3.25 0.35 -2.38
CA ARG A 47 2.45 1.22 -3.25
C ARG A 47 1.20 1.79 -2.59
N ARG A 48 0.73 1.23 -1.48
CA ARG A 48 -0.55 1.62 -0.86
C ARG A 48 -0.40 2.07 0.58
N LEU A 49 0.18 1.24 1.44
CA LEU A 49 0.28 1.56 2.87
C LEU A 49 1.25 2.71 3.13
N VAL A 50 2.48 2.63 2.63
CA VAL A 50 3.48 3.70 2.83
C VAL A 50 2.99 5.04 2.27
N PRO A 51 2.46 5.11 1.03
CA PRO A 51 1.92 6.36 0.50
C PRO A 51 0.70 6.89 1.27
N ALA A 52 -0.18 6.03 1.77
CA ALA A 52 -1.29 6.45 2.63
C ALA A 52 -0.78 7.11 3.93
N MET A 53 0.25 6.54 4.56
CA MET A 53 0.87 7.12 5.75
C MET A 53 1.54 8.46 5.44
N ASP A 54 2.22 8.59 4.31
CA ASP A 54 2.82 9.87 3.87
C ASP A 54 1.73 10.94 3.69
N ILE A 55 0.61 10.59 3.04
CA ILE A 55 -0.54 11.50 2.87
C ILE A 55 -1.13 11.89 4.23
N SER A 56 -1.32 10.94 5.13
CA SER A 56 -1.86 11.19 6.48
C SER A 56 -0.97 12.17 7.26
N HIS A 57 0.35 11.97 7.24
CA HIS A 57 1.30 12.91 7.84
C HIS A 57 1.27 14.30 7.18
N ILE A 58 1.14 14.37 5.84
CA ILE A 58 0.97 15.67 5.15
C ILE A 58 -0.27 16.39 5.69
N ILE A 59 -1.40 15.70 5.81
CA ILE A 59 -2.65 16.26 6.32
C ILE A 59 -2.46 16.74 7.77
N GLU A 60 -1.88 15.90 8.63
CA GLU A 60 -1.59 16.25 10.02
C GLU A 60 -0.75 17.53 10.13
N LYS A 61 0.34 17.64 9.37
CA LYS A 61 1.21 18.81 9.35
C LYS A 61 0.49 20.08 8.87
N GLN A 62 -0.43 19.95 7.92
CA GLN A 62 -1.25 21.09 7.48
C GLN A 62 -2.20 21.55 8.59
N TYR A 63 -2.84 20.62 9.31
CA TYR A 63 -3.67 20.98 10.47
C TYR A 63 -2.85 21.59 11.62
N GLN A 64 -1.63 21.10 11.88
CA GLN A 64 -0.70 21.71 12.84
C GLN A 64 -0.36 23.16 12.44
N ASN A 65 -0.02 23.41 11.17
CA ASN A 65 0.26 24.77 10.68
C ASN A 65 -0.94 25.70 10.85
N ARG A 66 -2.14 25.21 10.53
CA ARG A 66 -3.36 25.98 10.76
C ARG A 66 -3.55 26.31 12.24
N PHE A 67 -3.30 25.37 13.14
CA PHE A 67 -3.41 25.61 14.58
C PHE A 67 -2.40 26.67 15.05
N HIS A 68 -1.13 26.56 14.66
CA HIS A 68 -0.11 27.58 14.95
C HIS A 68 -0.46 28.95 14.36
N LEU A 69 -1.10 28.98 13.19
CA LEU A 69 -1.56 30.23 12.59
C LEU A 69 -2.69 30.88 13.40
N GLU A 70 -3.66 30.09 13.88
CA GLU A 70 -4.74 30.55 14.76
C GLU A 70 -4.18 31.06 16.11
N GLU A 71 -3.20 30.36 16.66
CA GLU A 71 -2.47 30.74 17.87
C GLU A 71 -1.70 32.05 17.68
N HIS A 72 -1.01 32.21 16.56
CA HIS A 72 -0.32 33.44 16.19
C HIS A 72 -1.28 34.63 16.08
N ILE A 73 -2.47 34.45 15.50
CA ILE A 73 -3.50 35.49 15.43
C ILE A 73 -4.03 35.86 16.82
N SER A 74 -4.33 34.85 17.65
CA SER A 74 -4.95 35.06 18.96
C SER A 74 -3.98 35.67 19.97
N GLY A 75 -2.71 35.29 19.92
CA GLY A 75 -1.69 35.64 20.93
C GLY A 75 -2.03 35.13 22.33
N ILE A 76 -2.76 34.02 22.43
CA ILE A 76 -3.17 33.39 23.70
C ILE A 76 -2.02 32.57 24.32
N SER A 77 -1.12 32.02 23.50
CA SER A 77 0.01 31.24 23.99
C SER A 77 1.21 32.09 24.40
N ILE A 78 1.96 31.56 25.36
CA ILE A 78 3.24 32.08 25.87
C ILE A 78 4.38 31.83 24.85
N GLU A 79 4.16 31.01 23.80
CA GLU A 79 5.15 30.79 22.75
C GLU A 79 5.50 32.08 22.00
N ASN A 80 6.79 32.22 21.71
CA ASN A 80 7.32 33.34 20.95
C ASN A 80 6.78 33.25 19.52
N TYR A 81 6.24 34.35 18.96
CA TYR A 81 5.79 34.40 17.55
C TYR A 81 6.82 33.81 16.57
N THR A 82 8.11 33.93 16.88
CA THR A 82 9.20 33.36 16.09
C THR A 82 9.21 31.83 16.09
N GLU A 83 8.84 31.20 17.20
CA GLU A 83 8.75 29.74 17.33
C GLU A 83 7.63 29.18 16.47
N LEU A 84 6.43 29.75 16.56
CA LEU A 84 5.28 29.38 15.71
C LEU A 84 5.60 29.53 14.21
N GLU A 85 6.26 30.63 13.84
CA GLU A 85 6.69 30.87 12.45
C GLU A 85 7.72 29.82 11.97
N ASN A 86 8.64 29.43 12.85
CA ASN A 86 9.63 28.39 12.56
C ASN A 86 8.97 27.01 12.41
N ASP A 87 8.04 26.66 13.28
CA ASP A 87 7.30 25.39 13.22
C ASP A 87 6.48 25.29 11.93
N ILE A 88 5.78 26.37 11.57
CA ILE A 88 5.05 26.46 10.29
C ILE A 88 6.00 26.24 9.11
N ALA A 89 7.16 26.90 9.12
CA ALA A 89 8.16 26.77 8.06
C ALA A 89 8.75 25.35 7.97
N GLN A 90 9.06 24.74 9.11
CA GLN A 90 9.58 23.38 9.19
C GLN A 90 8.56 22.35 8.68
N ASN A 91 7.32 22.43 9.15
CA ASN A 91 6.24 21.57 8.68
C ASN A 91 6.00 21.74 7.17
N ASN A 92 6.05 22.98 6.65
CA ASN A 92 5.93 23.23 5.22
C ASN A 92 7.06 22.56 4.41
N ALA A 93 8.31 22.62 4.89
CA ALA A 93 9.43 21.95 4.25
C ALA A 93 9.32 20.42 4.31
N GLN A 94 8.86 19.87 5.44
CA GLN A 94 8.60 18.42 5.58
C GLN A 94 7.52 17.96 4.61
N VAL A 95 6.41 18.70 4.51
CA VAL A 95 5.33 18.45 3.56
C VAL A 95 5.86 18.44 2.12
N ASP A 96 6.68 19.43 1.74
CA ASP A 96 7.25 19.49 0.39
C ASP A 96 8.14 18.27 0.10
N SER A 97 8.93 17.83 1.09
CA SER A 97 9.73 16.61 0.99
C SER A 97 8.86 15.36 0.81
N MET A 98 7.78 15.22 1.59
CA MET A 98 6.86 14.08 1.51
C MET A 98 6.12 14.05 0.17
N ILE A 99 5.70 15.21 -0.36
CA ILE A 99 5.06 15.32 -1.67
C ILE A 99 6.01 14.94 -2.80
N ASN A 100 7.27 15.35 -2.70
CA ASN A 100 8.27 14.97 -3.70
C ASN A 100 8.58 13.48 -3.60
N HIS A 101 8.68 12.92 -2.38
CA HIS A 101 8.81 11.47 -2.20
C HIS A 101 7.62 10.71 -2.79
N TYR A 102 6.40 11.16 -2.54
CA TYR A 102 5.18 10.58 -3.10
C TYR A 102 5.15 10.63 -4.64
N ALA A 103 5.59 11.74 -5.23
CA ALA A 103 5.58 11.94 -6.68
C ALA A 103 6.76 11.28 -7.42
N ASP A 104 7.95 11.29 -6.83
CA ASP A 104 9.21 10.89 -7.45
C ASP A 104 9.65 9.48 -7.03
N GLY A 105 9.05 8.93 -5.96
CA GLY A 105 9.38 7.62 -5.36
C GLY A 105 9.03 6.40 -6.20
N GLY A 106 8.84 6.54 -7.52
CA GLY A 106 8.61 5.42 -8.43
C GLY A 106 7.22 4.78 -8.34
N ASN A 107 6.31 5.35 -7.54
CA ASN A 107 4.90 5.01 -7.60
C ASN A 107 4.35 5.53 -8.92
N VAL A 108 4.00 4.64 -9.84
CA VAL A 108 3.28 5.01 -11.06
C VAL A 108 1.91 5.50 -10.61
N LEU A 109 1.79 6.81 -10.44
CA LEU A 109 0.53 7.45 -10.15
C LEU A 109 -0.42 7.16 -11.30
N ASP A 110 -1.61 6.68 -10.99
CA ASP A 110 -2.67 6.63 -11.98
C ASP A 110 -3.13 8.05 -12.35
N ALA A 111 -3.96 8.15 -13.39
CA ALA A 111 -4.40 9.45 -13.89
C ALA A 111 -5.21 10.25 -12.85
N VAL A 112 -5.91 9.56 -11.93
CA VAL A 112 -6.72 10.18 -10.87
C VAL A 112 -5.79 10.69 -9.77
N GLU A 113 -4.84 9.86 -9.32
CA GLU A 113 -3.85 10.21 -8.31
C GLU A 113 -3.02 11.43 -8.75
N ALA A 114 -2.55 11.42 -10.00
CA ALA A 114 -1.81 12.55 -10.58
C ALA A 114 -2.66 13.82 -10.66
N GLN A 115 -3.97 13.70 -10.92
CA GLN A 115 -4.88 14.83 -10.97
C GLN A 115 -5.12 15.44 -9.59
N GLU A 116 -5.39 14.64 -8.55
CA GLU A 116 -5.58 15.13 -7.19
C GLU A 116 -4.29 15.74 -6.63
N LEU A 117 -3.13 15.13 -6.90
CA LEU A 117 -1.83 15.70 -6.51
C LEU A 117 -1.60 17.07 -7.17
N LYS A 118 -1.98 17.22 -8.44
CA LYS A 118 -1.91 18.52 -9.14
C LYS A 118 -2.85 19.55 -8.52
N LYS A 119 -4.08 19.15 -8.16
CA LYS A 119 -5.04 20.03 -7.46
C LYS A 119 -4.46 20.50 -6.12
N TYR A 120 -3.90 19.57 -5.34
CA TYR A 120 -3.21 19.89 -4.08
C TYR A 120 -2.09 20.91 -4.30
N ARG A 121 -1.14 20.63 -5.21
CA ARG A 121 0.03 21.49 -5.44
C ARG A 121 -0.36 22.93 -5.83
N ASN A 122 -1.46 23.08 -6.56
CA ASN A 122 -1.98 24.40 -6.92
C ASN A 122 -2.65 25.09 -5.72
N ALA A 123 -3.50 24.37 -4.98
CA ALA A 123 -4.24 24.92 -3.86
C ALA A 123 -3.33 25.28 -2.66
N ILE A 124 -2.34 24.44 -2.35
CA ILE A 124 -1.40 24.68 -1.24
C ILE A 124 -0.56 25.92 -1.46
N ARG A 125 -0.20 26.23 -2.72
CA ARG A 125 0.54 27.45 -3.05
C ARG A 125 -0.29 28.70 -2.73
N SER A 126 -1.56 28.70 -3.10
CA SER A 126 -2.49 29.79 -2.80
C SER A 126 -2.73 29.94 -1.29
N TYR A 127 -2.89 28.83 -0.57
CA TYR A 127 -3.01 28.83 0.88
C TYR A 127 -1.77 29.42 1.57
N ARG A 128 -0.57 28.99 1.18
CA ARG A 128 0.70 29.49 1.77
C ARG A 128 0.97 30.97 1.50
N LEU A 129 0.43 31.54 0.43
CA LEU A 129 0.49 32.99 0.22
C LEU A 129 -0.35 33.74 1.26
N LEU A 130 -1.55 33.24 1.54
CA LEU A 130 -2.44 33.79 2.57
C LEU A 130 -1.90 33.54 4.00
N GLU A 131 -1.27 32.39 4.24
CA GLU A 131 -0.57 32.08 5.51
C GLU A 131 0.49 33.14 5.81
N LYS A 132 1.36 33.45 4.83
CA LYS A 132 2.39 34.51 4.97
C LYS A 132 1.79 35.88 5.23
N GLU A 133 0.73 36.24 4.52
CA GLU A 133 0.03 37.53 4.71
C GLU A 133 -0.52 37.65 6.14
N ILE A 134 -1.14 36.58 6.65
CA ILE A 134 -1.65 36.55 8.03
C ILE A 134 -0.54 36.69 9.07
N LEU A 135 0.56 35.94 8.93
CA LEU A 135 1.69 36.03 9.85
C LEU A 135 2.24 37.46 9.90
N GLN A 136 2.35 38.13 8.74
CA GLN A 136 2.78 39.52 8.66
C GLN A 136 1.80 40.49 9.34
N LEU A 137 0.50 40.38 9.05
CA LEU A 137 -0.53 41.22 9.67
C LEU A 137 -0.56 41.04 11.19
N SER A 138 -0.48 39.80 11.65
CA SER A 138 -0.47 39.48 13.07
C SER A 138 0.79 40.03 13.77
N ARG A 139 1.98 39.92 13.15
CA ARG A 139 3.22 40.54 13.65
C ARG A 139 3.13 42.06 13.77
N GLN A 140 2.39 42.70 12.86
CA GLN A 140 2.14 44.15 12.89
C GLN A 140 1.05 44.54 13.90
N ASN A 141 0.63 43.61 14.77
CA ASN A 141 -0.45 43.77 15.75
C ASN A 141 -1.82 44.06 15.11
N GLN A 142 -2.00 43.76 13.81
CA GLN A 142 -3.25 43.91 13.06
C GLN A 142 -4.12 42.65 13.18
N LYS A 143 -4.29 42.14 14.40
CA LYS A 143 -4.92 40.84 14.70
C LYS A 143 -6.35 40.73 14.19
N GLN A 144 -7.12 41.80 14.24
CA GLN A 144 -8.51 41.81 13.77
C GLN A 144 -8.59 41.63 12.24
N ILE A 145 -7.69 42.28 11.50
CA ILE A 145 -7.60 42.14 10.04
C ILE A 145 -7.11 40.73 9.69
N ALA A 146 -6.12 40.21 10.43
CA ALA A 146 -5.62 38.85 10.27
C ALA A 146 -6.72 37.79 10.52
N ALA A 147 -7.53 37.95 11.56
CA ALA A 147 -8.63 37.05 11.89
C ALA A 147 -9.75 37.09 10.82
N GLU A 148 -10.06 38.27 10.28
CA GLU A 148 -11.02 38.41 9.20
C GLU A 148 -10.52 37.75 7.91
N LEU A 149 -9.25 37.98 7.55
CA LEU A 149 -8.60 37.33 6.41
C LEU A 149 -8.59 35.82 6.57
N PHE A 150 -8.27 35.33 7.78
CA PHE A 150 -8.28 33.91 8.12
C PHE A 150 -9.64 33.29 7.83
N THR A 151 -10.70 33.86 8.39
CA THR A 151 -12.06 33.31 8.30
C THR A 151 -12.60 33.37 6.87
N LYS A 152 -12.39 34.50 6.16
CA LYS A 152 -13.01 34.74 4.85
C LYS A 152 -12.26 34.10 3.69
N LYS A 153 -10.92 34.00 3.75
CA LYS A 153 -10.11 33.56 2.60
C LYS A 153 -9.20 32.38 2.94
N THR A 154 -8.49 32.43 4.06
CA THR A 154 -7.48 31.41 4.37
C THR A 154 -8.09 30.08 4.74
N TYR A 155 -9.17 30.05 5.53
CA TYR A 155 -9.86 28.82 5.89
C TYR A 155 -10.47 28.09 4.67
N PRO A 156 -11.19 28.77 3.76
CA PRO A 156 -11.60 28.15 2.50
C PRO A 156 -10.42 27.65 1.63
N ALA A 157 -9.32 28.42 1.57
CA ALA A 157 -8.12 28.00 0.83
C ALA A 157 -7.44 26.77 1.44
N PHE A 158 -7.39 26.69 2.77
CA PHE A 158 -6.92 25.52 3.51
C PHE A 158 -7.76 24.29 3.18
N GLN A 159 -9.09 24.41 3.24
CA GLN A 159 -10.01 23.34 2.89
C GLN A 159 -9.83 22.88 1.43
N ALA A 160 -9.62 23.82 0.50
CA ALA A 160 -9.33 23.49 -0.89
C ALA A 160 -7.97 22.79 -1.08
N ALA A 161 -7.00 23.07 -0.21
CA ALA A 161 -5.69 22.43 -0.22
C ALA A 161 -5.72 21.02 0.38
N VAL A 162 -6.41 20.78 1.50
CA VAL A 162 -6.38 19.48 2.20
C VAL A 162 -7.30 18.44 1.56
N ARG A 163 -8.46 18.83 1.02
CA ARG A 163 -9.44 17.86 0.43
C ARG A 163 -8.89 16.93 -0.65
N PRO A 164 -8.05 17.38 -1.60
CA PRO A 164 -7.44 16.46 -2.56
C PRO A 164 -6.58 15.39 -1.89
N MET A 165 -5.92 15.69 -0.77
CA MET A 165 -5.13 14.71 -0.01
C MET A 165 -6.01 13.73 0.74
N GLU A 166 -7.10 14.20 1.37
CA GLU A 166 -8.09 13.32 2.02
C GLU A 166 -8.65 12.30 1.01
N ARG A 167 -8.96 12.73 -0.22
CA ARG A 167 -9.41 11.82 -1.29
C ARG A 167 -8.33 10.83 -1.69
N LEU A 168 -7.08 11.27 -1.82
CA LEU A 168 -5.97 10.38 -2.12
C LEU A 168 -5.78 9.32 -1.03
N GLU A 169 -5.91 9.71 0.24
CA GLU A 169 -5.85 8.78 1.38
C GLU A 169 -6.96 7.73 1.30
N ASP A 170 -8.21 8.16 1.10
CA ASP A 170 -9.37 7.28 0.92
C ASP A 170 -9.17 6.29 -0.25
N ASP A 171 -8.65 6.79 -1.37
CA ASP A 171 -8.35 5.97 -2.55
C ASP A 171 -7.27 4.93 -2.26
N GLN A 172 -6.19 5.29 -1.55
CA GLN A 172 -5.16 4.32 -1.15
C GLN A 172 -5.72 3.22 -0.25
N VAL A 173 -6.57 3.58 0.71
CA VAL A 173 -7.21 2.62 1.62
C VAL A 173 -8.14 1.67 0.85
N LEU A 174 -8.95 2.21 -0.07
CA LEU A 174 -9.85 1.42 -0.90
C LEU A 174 -9.09 0.44 -1.80
N LEU A 175 -8.07 0.92 -2.50
CA LEU A 175 -7.23 0.10 -3.38
C LEU A 175 -6.47 -0.97 -2.60
N GLY A 176 -5.94 -0.64 -1.42
CA GLY A 176 -5.32 -1.61 -0.51
C GLY A 176 -6.29 -2.73 -0.11
N LYS A 177 -7.55 -2.39 0.22
CA LYS A 177 -8.59 -3.37 0.54
C LYS A 177 -8.93 -4.28 -0.65
N GLN A 178 -9.03 -3.73 -1.85
CA GLN A 178 -9.28 -4.51 -3.07
C GLN A 178 -8.13 -5.48 -3.37
N LEU A 179 -6.89 -5.03 -3.21
CA LEU A 179 -5.70 -5.87 -3.39
C LEU A 179 -5.66 -7.01 -2.39
N TYR A 180 -6.01 -6.75 -1.13
CA TYR A 180 -6.14 -7.78 -0.10
C TYR A 180 -7.18 -8.84 -0.48
N GLN A 181 -8.39 -8.42 -0.89
CA GLN A 181 -9.46 -9.35 -1.32
C GLN A 181 -9.06 -10.22 -2.53
N LYS A 182 -8.32 -9.64 -3.48
CA LYS A 182 -7.78 -10.36 -4.64
C LYS A 182 -6.71 -11.38 -4.23
N THR A 183 -5.90 -11.04 -3.23
CA THR A 183 -4.87 -11.91 -2.67
C THR A 183 -5.49 -13.10 -1.94
N GLU A 184 -6.48 -12.86 -1.07
CA GLU A 184 -7.25 -13.91 -0.37
C GLU A 184 -7.86 -14.91 -1.34
N THR A 185 -8.52 -14.42 -2.41
CA THR A 185 -9.10 -15.27 -3.45
C THR A 185 -8.01 -16.10 -4.16
N SER A 186 -6.87 -15.49 -4.47
CA SER A 186 -5.75 -16.20 -5.10
C SER A 186 -5.18 -17.29 -4.19
N VAL A 187 -4.99 -16.99 -2.89
CA VAL A 187 -4.49 -17.95 -1.90
C VAL A 187 -5.47 -19.12 -1.74
N SER A 188 -6.78 -18.84 -1.67
CA SER A 188 -7.82 -19.88 -1.60
C SER A 188 -7.78 -20.83 -2.82
N ASN A 189 -7.62 -20.27 -4.02
CA ASN A 189 -7.51 -21.05 -5.25
C ASN A 189 -6.24 -21.92 -5.27
N ILE A 190 -5.09 -21.37 -4.87
CA ILE A 190 -3.83 -22.12 -4.77
C ILE A 190 -3.96 -23.25 -3.75
N ARG A 191 -4.49 -22.95 -2.57
CA ARG A 191 -4.70 -23.94 -1.50
C ARG A 191 -5.61 -25.07 -1.95
N THR A 192 -6.72 -24.74 -2.60
CA THR A 192 -7.67 -25.73 -3.15
C THR A 192 -6.98 -26.60 -4.20
N GLY A 193 -6.21 -26.00 -5.12
CA GLY A 193 -5.44 -26.72 -6.13
C GLY A 193 -4.42 -27.69 -5.51
N LEU A 194 -3.72 -27.28 -4.45
CA LEU A 194 -2.77 -28.13 -3.72
C LEU A 194 -3.48 -29.31 -3.04
N PHE A 195 -4.63 -29.09 -2.40
CA PHE A 195 -5.40 -30.20 -1.79
C PHE A 195 -5.89 -31.20 -2.84
N VAL A 196 -6.39 -30.72 -3.98
CA VAL A 196 -6.80 -31.59 -5.09
C VAL A 196 -5.60 -32.38 -5.61
N ALA A 197 -4.44 -31.74 -5.80
CA ALA A 197 -3.23 -32.42 -6.27
C ALA A 197 -2.75 -33.49 -5.29
N ILE A 198 -2.81 -33.24 -3.98
CA ILE A 198 -2.50 -34.23 -2.94
C ILE A 198 -3.49 -35.40 -2.99
N ALA A 199 -4.80 -35.12 -3.06
CA ALA A 199 -5.82 -36.17 -3.13
C ALA A 199 -5.65 -37.05 -4.37
N VAL A 200 -5.40 -36.45 -5.53
CA VAL A 200 -5.08 -37.17 -6.78
C VAL A 200 -3.80 -38.00 -6.61
N GLY A 201 -2.75 -37.42 -6.04
CA GLY A 201 -1.49 -38.13 -5.78
C GLY A 201 -1.68 -39.35 -4.88
N LEU A 202 -2.51 -39.26 -3.85
CA LEU A 202 -2.86 -40.39 -2.98
C LEU A 202 -3.61 -41.48 -3.74
N VAL A 203 -4.63 -41.12 -4.53
CA VAL A 203 -5.40 -42.07 -5.34
C VAL A 203 -4.49 -42.78 -6.34
N VAL A 204 -3.65 -42.04 -7.06
CA VAL A 204 -2.67 -42.59 -8.01
C VAL A 204 -1.70 -43.52 -7.28
N GLY A 205 -1.16 -43.11 -6.13
CA GLY A 205 -0.27 -43.93 -5.32
C GLY A 205 -0.89 -45.26 -4.89
N ILE A 206 -2.15 -45.22 -4.41
CA ILE A 206 -2.90 -46.43 -4.02
C ILE A 206 -3.12 -47.35 -5.22
N VAL A 207 -3.56 -46.81 -6.36
CA VAL A 207 -3.81 -47.60 -7.58
C VAL A 207 -2.52 -48.26 -8.06
N LEU A 208 -1.41 -47.52 -8.10
CA LEU A 208 -0.11 -48.07 -8.49
C LEU A 208 0.36 -49.16 -7.52
N ALA A 209 0.19 -48.96 -6.21
CA ALA A 209 0.54 -49.96 -5.20
C ALA A 209 -0.26 -51.26 -5.37
N LEU A 210 -1.57 -51.16 -5.65
CA LEU A 210 -2.42 -52.33 -5.90
C LEU A 210 -2.05 -53.07 -7.19
N VAL A 211 -1.76 -52.34 -8.28
CA VAL A 211 -1.35 -52.93 -9.56
C VAL A 211 -0.03 -53.68 -9.42
N VAL A 212 0.95 -53.09 -8.73
CA VAL A 212 2.24 -53.75 -8.50
C VAL A 212 2.09 -54.94 -7.55
N SER A 213 1.33 -54.79 -6.45
CA SER A 213 1.13 -55.85 -5.46
C SER A 213 0.44 -57.11 -6.03
N ARG A 214 -0.58 -56.94 -6.89
CA ARG A 214 -1.29 -58.07 -7.50
C ARG A 214 -0.39 -58.98 -8.34
N GLU A 215 0.63 -58.43 -9.00
CA GLU A 215 1.56 -59.22 -9.83
C GLU A 215 2.69 -59.88 -9.03
N TYR A 216 3.00 -59.40 -7.83
CA TYR A 216 3.97 -60.08 -6.95
C TYR A 216 3.35 -61.30 -6.24
N ILE A 217 2.01 -61.34 -6.14
CA ILE A 217 1.27 -62.41 -5.45
C ILE A 217 0.79 -63.50 -6.44
N SER A 218 0.76 -63.21 -7.75
CA SER A 218 0.42 -64.16 -8.83
C SER A 218 1.65 -64.82 -9.45
#